data_AF-A0A930EGR5-F1
#
_entry.id   AF-A0A930EGR5-F1
#
_cell.length_a   1.000
_cell.length_b   1.000
_cell.length_c   1.000
_cell.angle_alpha   90.00
_cell.angle_beta   90.00
_cell.angle_gamma   90.00
#
_symmetry.space_group_name_H-M   'P 1'
#
loop_
_entity.id
_entity.type
_entity.pdbx_description
1 polymer ?
#
loop_
_entity_poly.entity_id
_entity_poly.type
_entity_poly.pdbx_seq_one_letter_code
_entity_poly.pdbx_strand_id
1 'polypeptide(L)'
;MKTIDNGGASAIKGFNYQKSIAMLIAVLHFRDKDFELAVEAEDDIVFSSPFRTVYIQAKSGTMSLATVSKKHKEKPSVIEKNISHGTGKNDLYKIVSPAFKNIDKALEKVDATLITQGARIFQYSSEAIKTISNNSPNITQEKLARARVALTNFNDDQSDFLIYIQGIMASKGIPVDNNHGRRSLEELSGQIDQRSSLIAKSEDDYEKKKFTPKDLSNIFSHSHKLEIFKNIIKKLNYSIPKQEALIEKRVSIAALYGAVYADIETAIKKLDIIELKETEVVSFMLKNSDFKNIEDTLIREAIVIDAYSQVVYKKEYI
;
A
#
# COMPACT_ATOMS: atom_id res chain seq x y z
N MET A 1 -7.70 -30.06 -6.73
CA MET A 1 -6.52 -29.24 -6.41
C MET A 1 -6.59 -27.97 -7.24
N LYS A 2 -6.74 -26.80 -6.61
CA LYS A 2 -6.61 -25.50 -7.30
C LYS A 2 -5.13 -25.32 -7.64
N THR A 3 -4.80 -25.27 -8.93
CA THR A 3 -3.47 -24.83 -9.39
C THR A 3 -3.30 -23.36 -9.04
N ILE A 4 -2.33 -23.04 -8.19
CA ILE A 4 -2.01 -21.67 -7.78
C ILE A 4 -1.12 -21.06 -8.85
N ASP A 5 -1.65 -20.07 -9.59
CA ASP A 5 -0.91 -19.28 -10.56
C ASP A 5 0.03 -18.31 -9.81
N ASN A 6 1.25 -18.16 -10.32
CA ASN A 6 2.36 -17.50 -9.61
C ASN A 6 2.89 -16.25 -10.33
N GLY A 7 2.10 -15.64 -11.21
CA GLY A 7 2.29 -14.26 -11.68
C GLY A 7 3.53 -13.93 -12.52
N GLY A 8 4.58 -14.76 -12.50
CA GLY A 8 5.91 -14.40 -13.02
C GLY A 8 6.98 -14.20 -11.93
N ALA A 9 6.80 -14.75 -10.73
CA ALA A 9 7.71 -14.63 -9.59
C ALA A 9 9.20 -14.73 -9.99
N SER A 10 9.89 -13.59 -9.97
CA SER A 10 11.33 -13.45 -10.18
C SER A 10 11.79 -12.22 -9.40
N ALA A 11 12.94 -12.28 -8.75
CA ALA A 11 13.44 -11.18 -7.92
C ALA A 11 13.77 -9.94 -8.78
N ILE A 12 13.08 -8.83 -8.56
CA ILE A 12 13.25 -7.59 -9.34
C ILE A 12 14.07 -6.59 -8.51
N LYS A 13 15.34 -6.40 -8.87
CA LYS A 13 16.18 -5.32 -8.31
C LYS A 13 15.97 -4.04 -9.11
N GLY A 14 15.56 -2.96 -8.44
CA GLY A 14 15.42 -1.61 -9.02
C GLY A 14 13.98 -1.10 -9.15
N PHE A 15 13.82 0.05 -9.80
CA PHE A 15 12.52 0.62 -10.16
C PHE A 15 11.79 -0.30 -11.15
N ASN A 16 10.50 -0.53 -10.90
CA ASN A 16 9.64 -1.34 -11.75
C ASN A 16 8.25 -0.69 -11.77
N TYR A 17 7.70 -0.47 -12.97
CA TYR A 17 6.37 0.07 -13.17
C TYR A 17 5.27 -0.68 -12.42
N GLN A 18 5.23 -2.01 -12.50
CA GLN A 18 4.28 -2.87 -11.79
C GLN A 18 4.39 -2.69 -10.28
N LYS A 19 5.61 -2.68 -9.72
CA LYS A 19 5.82 -2.38 -8.30
C LYS A 19 5.29 -0.99 -7.94
N SER A 20 5.49 -0.01 -8.82
CA SER A 20 5.00 1.36 -8.64
C SER A 20 3.46 1.42 -8.63
N ILE A 21 2.79 0.62 -9.45
CA ILE A 21 1.32 0.46 -9.39
C ILE A 21 0.89 -0.14 -8.05
N ALA A 22 1.55 -1.20 -7.58
CA ALA A 22 1.23 -1.83 -6.29
C ALA A 22 1.41 -0.85 -5.12
N MET A 23 2.52 -0.10 -5.11
CA MET A 23 2.80 0.93 -4.11
C MET A 23 1.73 2.03 -4.10
N LEU A 24 1.30 2.47 -5.28
CA LEU A 24 0.26 3.49 -5.41
C LEU A 24 -1.09 3.02 -4.90
N ILE A 25 -1.49 1.79 -5.21
CA ILE A 25 -2.72 1.18 -4.67
C ILE A 25 -2.62 1.09 -3.15
N ALA A 26 -1.48 0.64 -2.61
CA ALA A 26 -1.26 0.59 -1.17
C ALA A 26 -1.42 1.97 -0.50
N VAL A 27 -0.79 3.01 -1.04
CA VAL A 27 -0.91 4.39 -0.50
C VAL A 27 -2.34 4.91 -0.58
N LEU A 28 -3.10 4.57 -1.62
CA LEU A 28 -4.47 5.07 -1.79
C LEU A 28 -5.46 4.41 -0.82
N HIS A 29 -5.20 3.15 -0.46
CA HIS A 29 -6.13 2.30 0.26
C HIS A 29 -5.68 1.94 1.68
N PHE A 30 -4.55 2.46 2.18
CA PHE A 30 -4.03 2.09 3.52
C PHE A 30 -4.97 2.34 4.70
N ARG A 31 -6.01 3.17 4.54
CA ARG A 31 -7.06 3.42 5.55
C ARG A 31 -8.34 2.64 5.30
N ASP A 32 -8.47 1.99 4.14
CA ASP A 32 -9.67 1.21 3.83
C ASP A 32 -9.73 0.00 4.76
N LYS A 33 -10.92 -0.23 5.30
CA LYS A 33 -11.18 -1.42 6.13
C LYS A 33 -11.40 -2.62 5.20
N ASP A 34 -10.91 -3.76 5.62
CA ASP A 34 -11.23 -5.07 5.01
C ASP A 34 -10.80 -5.24 3.53
N PHE A 35 -9.72 -4.59 3.08
CA PHE A 35 -9.12 -4.88 1.76
C PHE A 35 -7.91 -5.80 1.88
N GLU A 36 -7.57 -6.47 0.77
CA GLU A 36 -6.31 -7.21 0.60
C GLU A 36 -5.64 -6.80 -0.70
N LEU A 37 -4.31 -6.72 -0.71
CA LEU A 37 -3.51 -6.44 -1.90
C LEU A 37 -2.46 -7.54 -2.09
N ALA A 38 -2.67 -8.42 -3.05
CA ALA A 38 -1.70 -9.46 -3.43
C ALA A 38 -0.81 -8.96 -4.58
N VAL A 39 0.49 -9.27 -4.51
CA VAL A 39 1.48 -8.97 -5.55
C VAL A 39 2.04 -10.26 -6.14
N GLU A 40 2.29 -10.28 -7.46
CA GLU A 40 2.77 -11.48 -8.19
C GLU A 40 1.92 -12.73 -7.87
N ALA A 41 0.61 -12.58 -8.01
CA ALA A 41 -0.40 -13.55 -7.60
C ALA A 41 -1.05 -14.18 -8.85
N GLU A 42 -2.38 -14.26 -8.91
CA GLU A 42 -3.09 -14.66 -10.12
C GLU A 42 -2.78 -13.73 -11.30
N ASP A 43 -2.73 -12.42 -11.05
CA ASP A 43 -2.21 -11.45 -11.99
C ASP A 43 -1.04 -10.68 -11.37
N ASP A 44 -0.50 -9.71 -12.10
CA ASP A 44 0.60 -8.85 -11.63
C ASP A 44 0.27 -8.26 -10.24
N ILE A 45 -0.98 -7.82 -10.06
CA ILE A 45 -1.53 -7.32 -8.79
C ILE A 45 -3.00 -7.75 -8.68
N VAL A 46 -3.42 -8.18 -7.49
CA VAL A 46 -4.83 -8.46 -7.18
C VAL A 46 -5.26 -7.62 -5.98
N PHE A 47 -6.29 -6.80 -6.16
CA PHE A 47 -6.91 -6.03 -5.09
C PHE A 47 -8.27 -6.63 -4.74
N SER A 48 -8.47 -7.02 -3.50
CA SER A 48 -9.71 -7.62 -3.01
C SER A 48 -10.34 -6.75 -1.94
N SER A 49 -11.66 -6.67 -1.93
CA SER A 49 -12.47 -6.01 -0.91
C SER A 49 -13.76 -6.84 -0.71
N PRO A 50 -14.57 -6.59 0.33
CA PRO A 50 -15.77 -7.40 0.59
C PRO A 50 -16.79 -7.35 -0.56
N PHE A 51 -16.71 -6.32 -1.42
CA PHE A 51 -17.66 -6.08 -2.50
C PHE A 51 -17.19 -6.59 -3.87
N ARG A 52 -15.87 -6.66 -4.08
CA ARG A 52 -15.27 -6.92 -5.41
C ARG A 52 -13.79 -7.27 -5.32
N THR A 53 -13.36 -8.01 -6.34
CA THR A 53 -11.95 -8.28 -6.64
C THR A 53 -11.57 -7.64 -7.97
N VAL A 54 -10.35 -7.10 -8.04
CA VAL A 54 -9.82 -6.46 -9.23
C VAL A 54 -8.50 -7.10 -9.61
N TYR A 55 -8.46 -7.66 -10.81
CA TYR A 55 -7.28 -8.25 -11.42
C TYR A 55 -6.60 -7.19 -12.28
N ILE A 56 -5.34 -6.89 -11.96
CA ILE A 56 -4.63 -5.76 -12.52
C ILE A 56 -3.40 -6.27 -13.24
N GLN A 57 -3.31 -5.93 -14.52
CA GLN A 57 -2.16 -6.19 -15.35
C GLN A 57 -1.43 -4.85 -15.61
N ALA A 58 -0.24 -4.69 -15.05
CA ALA A 58 0.57 -3.49 -15.24
C ALA A 58 1.45 -3.62 -16.50
N LYS A 59 1.48 -2.58 -17.33
CA LYS A 59 2.28 -2.54 -18.55
C LYS A 59 3.05 -1.23 -18.63
N SER A 60 4.38 -1.36 -18.63
CA SER A 60 5.29 -0.26 -18.91
C SER A 60 5.08 0.29 -20.31
N GLY A 61 5.27 1.60 -20.47
CA GLY A 61 5.17 2.26 -21.76
C GLY A 61 3.78 2.30 -22.38
N THR A 62 3.70 2.77 -23.63
CA THR A 62 2.42 3.05 -24.31
C THR A 62 1.77 1.78 -24.85
N MET A 63 0.54 1.51 -24.42
CA MET A 63 -0.29 0.42 -24.94
C MET A 63 -1.06 0.82 -26.21
N SER A 64 -1.64 -0.16 -26.89
CA SER A 64 -2.51 0.04 -28.05
C SER A 64 -3.49 -1.14 -28.15
N LEU A 65 -4.57 -0.98 -28.92
CA LEU A 65 -5.50 -2.10 -29.15
C LEU A 65 -4.80 -3.33 -29.74
N ALA A 66 -3.79 -3.13 -30.59
CA ALA A 66 -3.00 -4.21 -31.15
C ALA A 66 -2.18 -4.94 -30.07
N THR A 67 -1.51 -4.22 -29.17
CA THR A 67 -0.72 -4.85 -28.09
C THR A 67 -1.59 -5.47 -27.01
N VAL A 68 -2.82 -4.96 -26.81
CA VAL A 68 -3.80 -5.53 -25.89
C VAL A 68 -4.36 -6.85 -26.42
N SER A 69 -4.77 -6.88 -27.69
CA SER A 69 -5.59 -7.96 -28.26
C SER A 69 -4.81 -9.02 -29.05
N LYS A 70 -3.62 -8.72 -29.55
CA LYS A 70 -2.86 -9.70 -30.35
C LYS A 70 -2.19 -10.73 -29.47
N LYS A 71 -2.32 -11.99 -29.87
CA LYS A 71 -1.48 -13.09 -29.38
C LYS A 71 -0.06 -12.95 -29.90
N HIS A 72 0.90 -13.31 -29.07
CA HIS A 72 2.29 -13.43 -29.49
C HIS A 72 2.69 -14.91 -29.46
N LYS A 73 2.73 -15.53 -30.65
CA LYS A 73 2.91 -16.98 -30.80
C LYS A 73 1.83 -17.74 -30.01
N GLU A 74 2.22 -18.69 -29.17
CA GLU A 74 1.32 -19.48 -28.31
C GLU A 74 0.95 -18.78 -27.00
N LYS A 75 1.45 -17.56 -26.75
CA LYS A 75 1.13 -16.83 -25.51
C LYS A 75 -0.21 -16.09 -25.65
N PRO A 76 -1.06 -16.13 -24.60
CA PRO A 76 -2.28 -15.34 -24.58
C PRO A 76 -1.98 -13.84 -24.76
N SER A 77 -2.93 -13.12 -25.35
CA SER A 77 -2.88 -11.66 -25.40
C SER A 77 -2.95 -11.05 -23.99
N VAL A 78 -2.64 -9.77 -23.85
CA VAL A 78 -2.67 -9.09 -22.53
C VAL A 78 -4.07 -9.15 -21.92
N ILE A 79 -5.10 -8.94 -22.74
CA ILE A 79 -6.49 -9.01 -22.27
C ILE A 79 -6.95 -10.44 -21.97
N GLU A 80 -6.48 -11.43 -22.74
CA GLU A 80 -6.77 -12.84 -22.44
C GLU A 80 -6.15 -13.25 -21.11
N LYS A 81 -4.89 -12.87 -20.84
CA LYS A 81 -4.24 -13.14 -19.56
C LYS A 81 -5.04 -12.49 -18.43
N ASN A 82 -5.27 -11.18 -18.48
CA ASN A 82 -5.95 -10.44 -17.40
C ASN A 82 -7.38 -10.96 -17.12
N ILE A 83 -8.12 -11.35 -18.15
CA ILE A 83 -9.51 -11.82 -18.02
C ILE A 83 -9.62 -13.34 -17.70
N SER A 84 -8.52 -14.08 -17.86
CA SER A 84 -8.50 -15.53 -17.57
C SER A 84 -8.71 -15.83 -16.08
N HIS A 85 -8.40 -14.88 -15.21
CA HIS A 85 -8.60 -14.99 -13.77
C HIS A 85 -10.01 -14.61 -13.34
N GLY A 86 -10.36 -14.97 -12.10
CA GLY A 86 -11.65 -14.66 -11.52
C GLY A 86 -12.83 -15.42 -12.12
N THR A 87 -13.74 -15.84 -11.24
CA THR A 87 -15.02 -16.47 -11.60
C THR A 87 -16.22 -15.72 -11.02
N GLY A 88 -15.97 -14.64 -10.27
CA GLY A 88 -16.97 -13.82 -9.60
C GLY A 88 -17.70 -12.89 -10.56
N LYS A 89 -19.00 -12.69 -10.29
CA LYS A 89 -19.83 -11.73 -11.05
C LYS A 89 -19.40 -10.27 -10.86
N ASN A 90 -18.71 -9.98 -9.75
CA ASN A 90 -18.25 -8.65 -9.38
C ASN A 90 -16.77 -8.41 -9.72
N ASP A 91 -16.11 -9.36 -10.37
CA ASP A 91 -14.70 -9.25 -10.72
C ASP A 91 -14.49 -8.19 -11.81
N LEU A 92 -13.53 -7.31 -11.57
CA LEU A 92 -13.11 -6.28 -12.53
C LEU A 92 -11.72 -6.60 -13.06
N TYR A 93 -11.49 -6.24 -14.32
CA TYR A 93 -10.24 -6.51 -15.02
C TYR A 93 -9.65 -5.19 -15.49
N LYS A 94 -8.40 -4.88 -15.11
CA LYS A 94 -7.78 -3.62 -15.49
C LYS A 94 -6.39 -3.82 -16.08
N ILE A 95 -6.19 -3.19 -17.23
CA ILE A 95 -4.85 -2.95 -17.79
C ILE A 95 -4.42 -1.54 -17.39
N VAL A 96 -3.28 -1.42 -16.72
CA VAL A 96 -2.74 -0.14 -16.23
C VAL A 96 -1.48 0.22 -16.99
N SER A 97 -1.40 1.43 -17.53
CA SER A 97 -0.28 1.89 -18.38
C SER A 97 -0.15 3.43 -18.35
N PRO A 98 1.03 4.00 -18.63
CA PRO A 98 1.19 5.46 -18.71
C PRO A 98 0.39 6.11 -19.86
N ALA A 99 0.23 5.39 -20.98
CA ALA A 99 -0.36 5.96 -22.18
C ALA A 99 -0.99 4.89 -23.08
N PHE A 100 -1.90 5.33 -23.95
CA PHE A 100 -2.53 4.45 -24.94
C PHE A 100 -2.56 5.14 -26.31
N LYS A 101 -2.23 4.41 -27.39
CA LYS A 101 -2.26 4.94 -28.75
C LYS A 101 -3.69 4.98 -29.28
N ASN A 102 -4.05 6.06 -29.96
CA ASN A 102 -5.37 6.24 -30.57
C ASN A 102 -6.52 6.08 -29.57
N ILE A 103 -6.40 6.69 -28.39
CA ILE A 103 -7.41 6.66 -27.31
C ILE A 103 -8.80 6.90 -27.87
N ASP A 104 -8.99 7.98 -28.61
CA ASP A 104 -10.32 8.41 -29.08
C ASP A 104 -11.02 7.42 -30.04
N LYS A 105 -10.26 6.48 -30.63
CA LYS A 105 -10.81 5.42 -31.48
C LYS A 105 -11.07 4.11 -30.74
N ALA A 106 -10.26 3.82 -29.72
CA ALA A 106 -10.23 2.52 -29.07
C ALA A 106 -10.90 2.51 -27.69
N LEU A 107 -11.02 3.67 -27.06
CA LEU A 107 -11.33 3.82 -25.65
C LEU A 107 -12.33 4.97 -25.42
N GLU A 108 -13.27 4.73 -24.53
CA GLU A 108 -14.27 5.71 -24.09
C GLU A 108 -14.06 6.01 -22.61
N LYS A 109 -13.96 7.29 -22.25
CA LYS A 109 -13.73 7.70 -20.86
C LYS A 109 -14.95 7.35 -20.00
N VAL A 110 -14.70 6.82 -18.81
CA VAL A 110 -15.76 6.47 -17.86
C VAL A 110 -15.42 6.96 -16.45
N ASP A 111 -16.45 7.29 -15.68
CA ASP A 111 -16.30 7.56 -14.25
C ASP A 111 -16.19 6.23 -13.51
N ALA A 112 -14.97 5.89 -13.10
CA ALA A 112 -14.69 4.71 -12.31
C ALA A 112 -13.62 5.02 -11.27
N THR A 113 -13.79 4.50 -10.05
CA THR A 113 -13.07 5.00 -8.86
C THR A 113 -11.94 4.12 -8.36
N LEU A 114 -11.63 3.01 -9.02
CA LEU A 114 -11.04 1.90 -8.26
C LEU A 114 -9.53 1.78 -8.15
N ILE A 115 -8.71 2.41 -9.00
CA ILE A 115 -7.27 2.04 -9.01
C ILE A 115 -6.33 3.21 -8.83
N THR A 116 -6.79 4.45 -8.91
CA THR A 116 -5.89 5.58 -8.73
C THR A 116 -6.70 6.84 -8.58
N GLN A 117 -6.63 7.48 -7.41
CA GLN A 117 -7.06 8.87 -7.34
C GLN A 117 -6.21 9.64 -8.37
N GLY A 118 -6.89 10.27 -9.33
CA GLY A 118 -6.25 10.98 -10.44
C GLY A 118 -6.12 10.20 -11.76
N ALA A 119 -6.24 8.87 -11.82
CA ALA A 119 -6.12 8.18 -13.10
C ALA A 119 -7.34 8.38 -14.00
N ARG A 120 -7.08 8.37 -15.31
CA ARG A 120 -8.12 8.39 -16.33
C ARG A 120 -8.52 6.96 -16.65
N ILE A 121 -9.77 6.60 -16.39
CA ILE A 121 -10.29 5.26 -16.64
C ILE A 121 -11.13 5.24 -17.91
N PHE A 122 -10.96 4.18 -18.68
CA PHE A 122 -11.61 3.98 -19.95
C PHE A 122 -12.20 2.58 -20.06
N GLN A 123 -13.31 2.48 -20.79
CA GLN A 123 -13.81 1.23 -21.35
C GLN A 123 -13.39 1.11 -22.82
N TYR A 124 -13.46 -0.10 -23.36
CA TYR A 124 -13.22 -0.31 -24.80
C TYR A 124 -14.42 0.19 -25.61
N SER A 125 -14.15 0.87 -26.74
CA SER A 125 -15.19 1.25 -27.71
C SER A 125 -15.83 0.01 -28.35
N SER A 126 -16.99 0.19 -28.97
CA SER A 126 -17.68 -0.89 -29.69
C SER A 126 -16.79 -1.55 -30.77
N GLU A 127 -15.99 -0.77 -31.49
CA GLU A 127 -15.04 -1.24 -32.51
C GLU A 127 -13.87 -2.00 -31.88
N ALA A 128 -13.37 -1.52 -30.73
CA ALA A 128 -12.33 -2.20 -29.99
C ALA A 128 -12.81 -3.55 -29.45
N ILE A 129 -14.03 -3.61 -28.92
CA ILE A 129 -14.66 -4.87 -28.47
C ILE A 129 -14.75 -5.87 -29.62
N LYS A 130 -15.24 -5.46 -30.80
CA LYS A 130 -15.28 -6.33 -31.99
C LYS A 130 -13.90 -6.87 -32.35
N THR A 131 -12.88 -6.00 -32.32
CA THR A 131 -11.50 -6.37 -32.63
C THR A 131 -10.94 -7.37 -31.61
N ILE A 132 -11.19 -7.16 -30.32
CA ILE A 132 -10.78 -8.06 -29.25
C ILE A 132 -11.47 -9.40 -29.38
N SER A 133 -12.79 -9.43 -29.58
CA SER A 133 -13.55 -10.67 -29.73
C SER A 133 -13.10 -11.48 -30.96
N ASN A 134 -12.73 -10.83 -32.06
CA ASN A 134 -12.19 -11.53 -33.23
C ASN A 134 -10.82 -12.17 -32.97
N ASN A 135 -9.94 -11.47 -32.22
CA ASN A 135 -8.60 -11.97 -31.89
C ASN A 135 -8.62 -13.00 -30.74
N SER A 136 -9.63 -12.92 -29.88
CA SER A 136 -9.77 -13.67 -28.63
C SER A 136 -11.21 -14.16 -28.44
N PRO A 137 -11.68 -15.11 -29.29
CA PRO A 137 -13.08 -15.54 -29.34
C PRO A 137 -13.57 -16.24 -28.07
N ASN A 138 -12.66 -16.69 -27.22
CA ASN A 138 -13.00 -17.37 -25.96
C ASN A 138 -13.37 -16.40 -24.83
N ILE A 139 -13.16 -15.10 -25.00
CA ILE A 139 -13.54 -14.11 -23.98
C ILE A 139 -15.02 -13.77 -24.13
N THR A 140 -15.79 -13.98 -23.06
CA THR A 140 -17.22 -13.63 -23.05
C THR A 140 -17.43 -12.11 -23.07
N GLN A 141 -18.52 -11.67 -23.70
CA GLN A 141 -18.89 -10.24 -23.71
C GLN A 141 -19.10 -9.70 -22.29
N GLU A 142 -19.64 -10.50 -21.37
CA GLU A 142 -19.81 -10.12 -19.97
C GLU A 142 -18.48 -9.81 -19.27
N LYS A 143 -17.45 -10.63 -19.50
CA LYS A 143 -16.12 -10.37 -18.92
C LYS A 143 -15.47 -9.16 -19.58
N LEU A 144 -15.60 -8.98 -20.91
CA LEU A 144 -15.12 -7.77 -21.61
C LEU A 144 -15.81 -6.50 -21.13
N ALA A 145 -17.10 -6.55 -20.82
CA ALA A 145 -17.87 -5.42 -20.29
C ALA A 145 -17.36 -4.96 -18.91
N ARG A 146 -16.60 -5.79 -18.19
CA ARG A 146 -15.94 -5.48 -16.92
C ARG A 146 -14.45 -5.15 -17.06
N ALA A 147 -13.92 -5.21 -18.28
CA ALA A 147 -12.53 -4.86 -18.58
C ALA A 147 -12.36 -3.36 -18.80
N ARG A 148 -11.32 -2.78 -18.20
CA ARG A 148 -11.01 -1.35 -18.27
C ARG A 148 -9.54 -1.12 -18.57
N VAL A 149 -9.24 0.04 -19.13
CA VAL A 149 -7.89 0.59 -19.22
C VAL A 149 -7.78 1.75 -18.26
N ALA A 150 -6.75 1.76 -17.41
CA ALA A 150 -6.45 2.89 -16.53
C ALA A 150 -5.12 3.52 -16.94
N LEU A 151 -5.15 4.83 -17.20
CA LEU A 151 -3.97 5.61 -17.54
C LEU A 151 -3.47 6.37 -16.33
N THR A 152 -2.22 6.11 -15.93
CA THR A 152 -1.56 6.82 -14.83
C THR A 152 -1.20 8.26 -15.22
N ASN A 153 -0.95 9.09 -14.21
CA ASN A 153 -0.48 10.47 -14.37
C ASN A 153 1.04 10.61 -14.19
N PHE A 154 1.75 9.49 -14.27
CA PHE A 154 3.21 9.43 -14.20
C PHE A 154 3.69 8.42 -15.24
N ASN A 155 4.89 8.65 -15.77
CA ASN A 155 5.50 7.76 -16.76
C ASN A 155 6.14 6.54 -16.10
N ASP A 156 6.65 5.62 -16.91
CA ASP A 156 7.55 4.57 -16.44
C ASP A 156 8.95 5.17 -16.15
N ASP A 157 9.00 6.08 -15.19
CA ASP A 157 10.20 6.76 -14.70
C ASP A 157 10.14 6.89 -13.18
N GLN A 158 11.27 6.59 -12.52
CA GLN A 158 11.34 6.58 -11.07
C GLN A 158 11.15 7.97 -10.46
N SER A 159 11.70 9.01 -11.08
CA SER A 159 11.63 10.37 -10.57
C SER A 159 10.21 10.90 -10.69
N ASP A 160 9.59 10.72 -11.87
CA ASP A 160 8.18 11.06 -12.11
C ASP A 160 7.25 10.36 -11.12
N PHE A 161 7.45 9.05 -10.92
CA PHE A 161 6.68 8.28 -9.95
C PHE A 161 6.85 8.78 -8.52
N LEU A 162 8.09 9.04 -8.08
CA LEU A 162 8.38 9.48 -6.71
C LEU A 162 7.76 10.85 -6.40
N ILE A 163 7.78 11.78 -7.37
CA ILE A 163 7.12 13.08 -7.24
C ILE A 163 5.60 12.87 -7.14
N TYR A 164 5.03 12.08 -8.05
CA TYR A 164 3.60 11.83 -8.09
C TYR A 164 3.09 11.17 -6.80
N ILE A 165 3.71 10.06 -6.37
CA ILE A 165 3.25 9.31 -5.21
C ILE A 165 3.40 10.09 -3.91
N GLN A 166 4.43 10.94 -3.76
CA GLN A 166 4.55 11.82 -2.60
C GLN A 166 3.43 12.87 -2.55
N GLY A 167 3.03 13.42 -3.70
CA GLY A 167 1.84 14.28 -3.77
C GLY A 167 0.57 13.55 -3.31
N ILE A 168 0.39 12.30 -3.73
CA ILE A 168 -0.71 11.45 -3.28
C ILE A 168 -0.61 11.15 -1.78
N MET A 169 0.56 10.80 -1.26
CA MET A 169 0.81 10.57 0.17
C MET A 169 0.42 11.79 1.00
N ALA A 170 0.88 12.97 0.62
CA ALA A 170 0.52 14.22 1.28
C ALA A 170 -1.00 14.47 1.25
N SER A 171 -1.67 14.23 0.10
CA SER A 171 -3.12 14.36 -0.02
C SER A 171 -3.91 13.37 0.85
N LYS A 172 -3.27 12.25 1.22
CA LYS A 172 -3.81 11.23 2.13
C LYS A 172 -3.40 11.46 3.59
N GLY A 173 -2.70 12.57 3.86
CA GLY A 173 -2.20 12.93 5.17
C GLY A 173 -0.95 12.17 5.60
N ILE A 174 -0.29 11.40 4.74
CA ILE A 174 0.96 10.73 5.06
C ILE A 174 2.12 11.74 5.02
N PRO A 175 2.91 11.90 6.10
CA PRO A 175 4.05 12.81 6.14
C PRO A 175 5.08 12.51 5.04
N VAL A 176 5.48 13.55 4.31
CA VAL A 176 6.50 13.47 3.25
C VAL A 176 7.74 14.34 3.53
N ASP A 177 7.70 15.17 4.57
CA ASP A 177 8.81 16.01 5.00
C ASP A 177 9.95 15.18 5.60
N ASN A 178 11.14 15.76 5.74
CA ASN A 178 12.28 15.15 6.46
C ASN A 178 12.60 13.70 6.02
N ASN A 179 12.42 13.39 4.73
CA ASN A 179 12.55 12.04 4.13
C ASN A 179 11.56 10.98 4.65
N HIS A 180 10.52 11.35 5.41
CA HIS A 180 9.51 10.41 5.92
C HIS A 180 8.81 9.67 4.78
N GLY A 181 8.35 10.40 3.76
CA GLY A 181 7.68 9.80 2.61
C GLY A 181 8.57 8.79 1.90
N ARG A 182 9.84 9.16 1.67
CA ARG A 182 10.83 8.28 1.05
C ARG A 182 11.09 7.00 1.87
N ARG A 183 11.25 7.11 3.19
CA ARG A 183 11.47 5.94 4.07
C ARG A 183 10.28 4.98 4.05
N SER A 184 9.05 5.49 4.14
CA SER A 184 7.85 4.65 4.04
C SER A 184 7.73 3.97 2.67
N LEU A 185 8.10 4.65 1.59
CA LEU A 185 8.13 4.06 0.26
C LEU A 185 9.24 3.00 0.11
N GLU A 186 10.42 3.22 0.70
CA GLU A 186 11.52 2.24 0.72
C GLU A 186 11.12 0.98 1.50
N GLU A 187 10.48 1.13 2.66
CA GLU A 187 9.95 0.02 3.45
C GLU A 187 8.87 -0.77 2.67
N LEU A 188 7.90 -0.05 2.07
CA LEU A 188 6.86 -0.66 1.25
C LEU A 188 7.46 -1.41 0.04
N SER A 189 8.42 -0.79 -0.65
CA SER A 189 9.11 -1.43 -1.78
C SER A 189 9.81 -2.71 -1.32
N GLY A 190 10.51 -2.68 -0.19
CA GLY A 190 11.19 -3.86 0.35
C GLY A 190 10.22 -4.99 0.69
N GLN A 191 9.07 -4.67 1.27
CA GLN A 191 8.03 -5.66 1.54
C GLN A 191 7.39 -6.21 0.26
N ILE A 192 7.17 -5.39 -0.77
CA ILE A 192 6.68 -5.86 -2.07
C ILE A 192 7.69 -6.82 -2.69
N ASP A 193 8.98 -6.46 -2.70
CA ASP A 193 10.04 -7.31 -3.25
C ASP A 193 10.12 -8.66 -2.51
N GLN A 194 10.03 -8.65 -1.17
CA GLN A 194 10.01 -9.86 -0.35
C GLN A 194 8.82 -10.77 -0.71
N ARG A 195 7.60 -10.21 -0.75
CA ARG A 195 6.37 -10.97 -1.03
C ARG A 195 6.32 -11.48 -2.46
N SER A 196 6.77 -10.68 -3.42
CA SER A 196 6.84 -11.02 -4.84
C SER A 196 7.82 -12.16 -5.13
N SER A 197 8.86 -12.31 -4.31
CA SER A 197 9.84 -13.40 -4.44
C SER A 197 9.33 -14.78 -3.98
N LEU A 198 8.19 -14.82 -3.27
CA LEU A 198 7.61 -16.07 -2.79
C LEU A 198 6.98 -16.83 -3.96
N ILE A 199 7.30 -18.11 -4.07
CA ILE A 199 6.60 -19.03 -4.96
C ILE A 199 5.53 -19.73 -4.12
N ALA A 200 4.26 -19.38 -4.34
CA ALA A 200 3.15 -19.94 -3.58
C ALA A 200 2.85 -21.38 -4.04
N LYS A 201 2.99 -22.34 -3.12
CA LYS A 201 2.69 -23.76 -3.35
C LYS A 201 1.44 -24.22 -2.61
N SER A 202 0.97 -23.43 -1.64
CA SER A 202 -0.24 -23.64 -0.86
C SER A 202 -1.02 -22.33 -0.70
N GLU A 203 -2.25 -22.43 -0.18
CA GLU A 203 -3.06 -21.27 0.19
C GLU A 203 -2.39 -20.44 1.29
N ASP A 204 -1.74 -21.07 2.27
CA ASP A 204 -0.94 -20.37 3.27
C ASP A 204 0.22 -19.57 2.67
N ASP A 205 0.84 -20.06 1.59
CA ASP A 205 1.89 -19.31 0.90
C ASP A 205 1.31 -18.15 0.08
N TYR A 206 0.08 -18.30 -0.42
CA TYR A 206 -0.64 -17.23 -1.10
C TYR A 206 -0.98 -16.10 -0.14
N GLU A 207 -1.42 -16.41 1.09
CA GLU A 207 -1.67 -15.40 2.12
C GLU A 207 -0.43 -14.55 2.43
N LYS A 208 0.77 -15.15 2.38
CA LYS A 208 2.04 -14.41 2.57
C LYS A 208 2.30 -13.38 1.46
N LYS A 209 1.68 -13.50 0.29
CA LYS A 209 1.78 -12.51 -0.79
C LYS A 209 0.93 -11.25 -0.57
N LYS A 210 0.00 -11.27 0.40
CA LYS A 210 -1.00 -10.22 0.59
C LYS A 210 -0.62 -9.17 1.62
N PHE A 211 -0.72 -7.90 1.26
CA PHE A 211 -0.81 -6.82 2.25
C PHE A 211 -2.22 -6.72 2.81
N THR A 212 -2.29 -6.64 4.14
CA THR A 212 -3.50 -6.31 4.90
C THR A 212 -3.52 -4.82 5.26
N PRO A 213 -4.67 -4.26 5.70
CA PRO A 213 -4.73 -2.89 6.18
C PRO A 213 -3.79 -2.66 7.37
N LYS A 214 -3.58 -3.69 8.21
CA LYS A 214 -2.65 -3.64 9.33
C LYS A 214 -1.20 -3.48 8.87
N ASP A 215 -0.80 -4.19 7.83
CA ASP A 215 0.56 -4.09 7.27
C ASP A 215 0.83 -2.68 6.75
N LEU A 216 -0.08 -2.14 5.93
CA LEU A 216 0.07 -0.79 5.38
C LEU A 216 -0.01 0.29 6.46
N SER A 217 -0.92 0.13 7.42
CA SER A 217 -0.99 1.01 8.57
C SER A 217 0.33 1.01 9.34
N ASN A 218 0.99 -0.14 9.53
CA ASN A 218 2.30 -0.16 10.21
C ASN A 218 3.38 0.65 9.47
N ILE A 219 3.43 0.57 8.14
CA ILE A 219 4.38 1.30 7.29
C ILE A 219 4.11 2.81 7.33
N PHE A 220 2.86 3.22 7.13
CA PHE A 220 2.49 4.64 7.00
C PHE A 220 2.16 5.34 8.32
N SER A 221 1.88 4.58 9.38
CA SER A 221 1.71 5.10 10.73
C SER A 221 3.04 5.30 11.45
N HIS A 222 4.12 4.61 11.06
CA HIS A 222 5.44 4.82 11.66
C HIS A 222 5.94 6.27 11.48
N SER A 223 5.66 6.89 10.33
CA SER A 223 5.98 8.29 10.07
C SER A 223 5.14 9.24 10.93
N HIS A 224 3.83 9.02 11.01
CA HIS A 224 2.93 9.82 11.86
C HIS A 224 3.23 9.68 13.34
N LYS A 225 3.46 8.45 13.84
CA LYS A 225 3.79 8.20 15.24
C LYS A 225 5.09 8.87 15.62
N LEU A 226 6.08 8.88 14.73
CA LEU A 226 7.33 9.62 14.95
C LEU A 226 7.09 11.14 14.97
N GLU A 227 6.18 11.67 14.17
CA GLU A 227 5.80 13.08 14.23
C GLU A 227 5.07 13.42 15.54
N ILE A 228 4.09 12.62 15.94
CA ILE A 228 3.40 12.75 17.24
C ILE A 228 4.41 12.67 18.38
N PHE A 229 5.35 11.72 18.33
CA PHE A 229 6.45 11.60 19.29
C PHE A 229 7.27 12.88 19.36
N LYS A 230 7.72 13.40 18.20
CA LYS A 230 8.47 14.66 18.09
C LYS A 230 7.68 15.86 18.63
N ASN A 231 6.37 15.88 18.42
CA ASN A 231 5.50 16.94 18.92
C ASN A 231 5.32 16.85 20.44
N ILE A 232 5.15 15.64 20.98
CA ILE A 232 5.09 15.42 22.43
C ILE A 232 6.40 15.87 23.09
N ILE A 233 7.58 15.42 22.63
CA ILE A 233 8.86 15.84 23.25
C ILE A 233 9.09 17.36 23.20
N LYS A 234 8.59 18.05 22.16
CA LYS A 234 8.60 19.50 22.09
C LYS A 234 7.69 20.12 23.15
N LYS A 235 6.47 19.60 23.33
CA LYS A 235 5.53 20.05 24.38
C LYS A 235 6.02 19.76 25.81
N LEU A 236 6.88 18.75 25.98
CA LEU A 236 7.57 18.47 27.25
C LEU A 236 8.70 19.48 27.57
N ASN A 237 9.00 20.43 26.66
CA ASN A 237 10.02 21.47 26.81
C ASN A 237 11.45 20.92 27.08
N TYR A 238 11.81 19.80 26.45
CA TYR A 238 13.17 19.25 26.55
C TYR A 238 14.18 19.99 25.70
N SER A 239 15.46 19.98 26.12
CA SER A 239 16.56 20.51 25.32
C SER A 239 16.74 19.70 24.04
N ILE A 240 17.23 20.35 22.97
CA ILE A 240 17.46 19.70 21.66
C ILE A 240 18.29 18.41 21.81
N PRO A 241 19.42 18.37 22.57
CA PRO A 241 20.18 17.13 22.73
C PRO A 241 19.39 16.00 23.38
N LYS A 242 18.51 16.32 24.36
CA LYS A 242 17.64 15.29 24.98
C LYS A 242 16.58 14.80 24.00
N GLN A 243 16.01 15.69 23.19
CA GLN A 243 15.05 15.32 22.15
C GLN A 243 15.67 14.34 21.15
N GLU A 244 16.88 14.62 20.66
CA GLU A 244 17.60 13.72 19.74
C GLU A 244 17.89 12.37 20.37
N ALA A 245 18.39 12.35 21.60
CA ALA A 245 18.67 11.11 22.31
C ALA A 245 17.41 10.25 22.54
N LEU A 246 16.25 10.88 22.82
CA LEU A 246 14.96 10.16 22.92
C LEU A 246 14.53 9.56 21.58
N ILE A 247 14.73 10.28 20.47
CA ILE A 247 14.42 9.78 19.12
C ILE A 247 15.30 8.59 18.76
N GLU A 248 16.58 8.60 19.12
CA GLU A 248 17.49 7.47 18.89
C GLU A 248 17.06 6.24 19.71
N LYS A 249 16.75 6.43 21.01
CA LYS A 249 16.29 5.36 21.89
C LYS A 249 14.98 4.74 21.41
N ARG A 250 14.11 5.51 20.74
CA ARG A 250 12.85 5.00 20.17
C ARG A 250 13.05 3.82 19.23
N VAL A 251 14.14 3.81 18.45
CA VAL A 251 14.41 2.79 17.42
C VAL A 251 14.53 1.39 18.01
N SER A 252 15.04 1.25 19.25
CA SER A 252 15.28 -0.05 19.88
C SER A 252 14.07 -0.61 20.65
N ILE A 253 13.02 0.19 20.84
CA ILE A 253 11.85 -0.17 21.68
C ILE A 253 11.17 -1.45 21.19
N ALA A 254 10.84 -1.52 19.90
CA ALA A 254 10.12 -2.65 19.34
C ALA A 254 10.92 -3.97 19.47
N ALA A 255 12.24 -3.91 19.34
CA ALA A 255 13.11 -5.08 19.38
C ALA A 255 13.44 -5.54 20.81
N LEU A 256 13.65 -4.61 21.75
CA LEU A 256 14.22 -4.92 23.07
C LEU A 256 13.22 -4.81 24.22
N TYR A 257 12.15 -4.02 24.05
CA TYR A 257 11.27 -3.64 25.17
C TYR A 257 9.78 -3.84 24.88
N GLY A 258 9.43 -4.67 23.87
CA GLY A 258 8.05 -4.85 23.40
C GLY A 258 7.05 -5.26 24.48
N ALA A 259 7.45 -6.10 25.45
CA ALA A 259 6.57 -6.51 26.55
C ALA A 259 6.24 -5.34 27.50
N VAL A 260 7.24 -4.56 27.90
CA VAL A 260 7.06 -3.37 28.76
C VAL A 260 6.27 -2.29 28.03
N TYR A 261 6.57 -2.09 26.74
CA TYR A 261 5.83 -1.18 25.88
C TYR A 261 4.34 -1.52 25.82
N ALA A 262 3.98 -2.80 25.64
CA ALA A 262 2.58 -3.23 25.56
C ALA A 262 1.82 -2.99 26.88
N ASP A 263 2.47 -3.22 28.02
CA ASP A 263 1.89 -2.96 29.35
C ASP A 263 1.62 -1.45 29.53
N ILE A 264 2.58 -0.61 29.16
CA ILE A 264 2.47 0.86 29.22
C ILE A 264 1.39 1.38 28.26
N GLU A 265 1.35 0.92 27.01
CA GLU A 265 0.30 1.29 26.05
C GLU A 265 -1.09 0.95 26.60
N THR A 266 -1.23 -0.21 27.25
CA THR A 266 -2.48 -0.65 27.86
C THR A 266 -2.89 0.23 29.04
N ALA A 267 -1.93 0.65 29.87
CA ALA A 267 -2.17 1.56 30.96
C ALA A 267 -2.59 2.96 30.47
N ILE A 268 -1.93 3.51 29.44
CA ILE A 268 -2.27 4.81 28.85
C ILE A 268 -3.69 4.81 28.27
N LYS A 269 -4.14 3.71 27.64
CA LYS A 269 -5.51 3.60 27.11
C LYS A 269 -6.60 3.74 28.16
N LYS A 270 -6.29 3.49 29.44
CA LYS A 270 -7.23 3.66 30.56
C LYS A 270 -7.33 5.10 31.06
N LEU A 271 -6.41 5.98 30.62
CA LEU A 271 -6.42 7.39 30.96
C LEU A 271 -7.33 8.17 30.01
N ASP A 272 -7.97 9.21 30.53
CA ASP A 272 -8.66 10.18 29.70
C ASP A 272 -7.68 11.20 29.09
N ILE A 273 -6.96 10.76 28.07
CA ILE A 273 -5.92 11.57 27.43
C ILE A 273 -6.44 12.79 26.66
N ILE A 274 -7.76 13.00 26.58
CA ILE A 274 -8.35 14.20 25.92
C ILE A 274 -8.30 15.39 26.88
N GLU A 275 -8.54 15.13 28.17
CA GLU A 275 -8.59 16.16 29.22
C GLU A 275 -7.22 16.43 29.87
N LEU A 276 -6.24 15.55 29.63
CA LEU A 276 -4.90 15.63 30.22
C LEU A 276 -3.88 16.26 29.28
N LYS A 277 -2.99 17.09 29.82
CA LYS A 277 -1.81 17.59 29.09
C LYS A 277 -0.80 16.47 28.90
N GLU A 278 -0.02 16.56 27.82
CA GLU A 278 1.01 15.57 27.50
C GLU A 278 2.04 15.42 28.64
N THR A 279 2.40 16.52 29.30
CA THR A 279 3.29 16.53 30.47
C THR A 279 2.72 15.72 31.64
N GLU A 280 1.40 15.75 31.84
CA GLU A 280 0.73 15.06 32.94
C GLU A 280 0.69 13.56 32.66
N VAL A 281 0.32 13.16 31.45
CA VAL A 281 0.31 11.75 31.01
C VAL A 281 1.71 11.15 31.15
N VAL A 282 2.73 11.80 30.58
CA VAL A 282 4.11 11.28 30.61
C VAL A 282 4.64 11.20 32.04
N SER A 283 4.44 12.24 32.85
CA SER A 283 4.90 12.26 34.25
C SER A 283 4.18 11.22 35.10
N PHE A 284 2.87 11.03 34.91
CA PHE A 284 2.10 10.02 35.60
C PHE A 284 2.61 8.61 35.26
N MET A 285 2.80 8.32 33.97
CA MET A 285 3.26 7.01 33.52
C MET A 285 4.68 6.71 33.99
N LEU A 286 5.59 7.69 33.97
CA LEU A 286 6.96 7.48 34.48
C LEU A 286 7.01 7.16 35.97
N LYS A 287 6.05 7.67 36.76
CA LYS A 287 5.98 7.42 38.21
C LYS A 287 5.27 6.12 38.57
N ASN A 288 4.27 5.71 37.78
CA ASN A 288 3.33 4.65 38.17
C ASN A 288 3.47 3.36 37.33
N SER A 289 4.34 3.33 36.33
CA SER A 289 4.55 2.12 35.52
C SER A 289 5.65 1.22 36.09
N ASP A 290 5.46 -0.09 35.95
CA ASP A 290 6.52 -1.06 36.15
C ASP A 290 7.36 -1.19 34.87
N PHE A 291 8.64 -0.83 34.98
CA PHE A 291 9.60 -0.90 33.88
C PHE A 291 10.44 -2.17 33.88
N LYS A 292 10.09 -3.21 34.66
CA LYS A 292 10.73 -4.54 34.68
C LYS A 292 12.27 -4.47 34.70
N ASN A 293 12.81 -3.67 35.64
CA ASN A 293 14.24 -3.46 35.86
C ASN A 293 15.03 -2.73 34.75
N ILE A 294 14.37 -2.07 33.79
CA ILE A 294 15.09 -1.21 32.84
C ILE A 294 15.68 -0.03 33.62
N GLU A 295 16.99 0.07 33.85
CA GLU A 295 17.55 1.16 34.70
C GLU A 295 17.70 2.50 33.98
N ASP A 296 17.97 2.47 32.67
CA ASP A 296 18.17 3.68 31.86
C ASP A 296 16.88 4.52 31.83
N THR A 297 16.94 5.71 32.42
CA THR A 297 15.78 6.58 32.57
C THR A 297 15.33 7.19 31.23
N LEU A 298 16.26 7.37 30.30
CA LEU A 298 15.98 7.92 28.99
C LEU A 298 15.21 6.91 28.13
N ILE A 299 15.54 5.62 28.22
CA ILE A 299 14.76 4.59 27.51
C ILE A 299 13.38 4.39 28.13
N ARG A 300 13.22 4.46 29.47
CA ARG A 300 11.90 4.44 30.12
C ARG A 300 11.00 5.55 29.57
N GLU A 301 11.57 6.75 29.49
CA GLU A 301 10.90 7.93 28.96
C GLU A 301 10.54 7.77 27.49
N ALA A 302 11.46 7.28 26.66
CA ALA A 302 11.18 6.99 25.26
C ALA A 302 10.04 5.96 25.10
N ILE A 303 10.00 4.91 25.93
CA ILE A 303 8.92 3.90 25.92
C ILE A 303 7.56 4.54 26.22
N VAL A 304 7.48 5.37 27.27
CA VAL A 304 6.23 6.05 27.64
C VAL A 304 5.75 6.96 26.51
N ILE A 305 6.65 7.76 25.93
CA ILE A 305 6.29 8.73 24.88
C ILE A 305 5.89 8.01 23.60
N ASP A 306 6.57 6.92 23.21
CA ASP A 306 6.20 6.14 22.02
C ASP A 306 4.86 5.42 22.20
N ALA A 307 4.63 4.82 23.37
CA ALA A 307 3.35 4.22 23.71
C ALA A 307 2.22 5.25 23.72
N TYR A 308 2.46 6.45 24.26
CA TYR A 308 1.49 7.53 24.24
C TYR A 308 1.20 8.00 22.80
N SER A 309 2.25 8.18 21.99
CA SER A 309 2.12 8.53 20.57
C SER A 309 1.26 7.53 19.81
N GLN A 310 1.39 6.23 20.12
CA GLN A 310 0.55 5.19 19.57
C GLN A 310 -0.92 5.30 19.98
N VAL A 311 -1.22 5.69 21.22
CA VAL A 311 -2.61 5.87 21.68
C VAL A 311 -3.23 7.12 21.05
N VAL A 312 -2.49 8.24 20.97
CA VAL A 312 -2.93 9.46 20.26
C VAL A 312 -3.23 9.14 18.80
N TYR A 313 -2.30 8.50 18.10
CA TYR A 313 -2.50 8.09 16.71
C TYR A 313 -3.77 7.26 16.51
N LYS A 314 -4.04 6.31 17.42
CA LYS A 314 -5.24 5.47 17.36
C LYS A 314 -6.53 6.26 17.58
N LYS A 315 -6.52 7.33 18.37
CA LYS A 315 -7.72 8.17 18.57
C LYS A 315 -7.97 9.12 17.40
N GLU A 316 -6.92 9.62 16.76
CA GLU A 316 -7.04 10.61 15.69
C GLU A 316 -7.29 10.00 14.31
N TYR A 317 -6.77 8.79 14.04
CA TYR A 317 -6.69 8.25 12.68
C TYR A 317 -7.35 6.88 12.47
N ILE A 318 -7.93 6.25 13.51
CA ILE A 318 -8.61 4.93 13.42
C ILE A 318 -10.02 5.03 14.00
#